data_AF-A0A8J2IPJ4-F1
#
_entry.id   AF-A0A8J2IPJ4-F1
#
_cell.length_a   1.000
_cell.length_b   1.000
_cell.length_c   1.000
_cell.angle_alpha   90.00
_cell.angle_beta   90.00
_cell.angle_gamma   90.00
#
_symmetry.space_group_name_H-M   'P 1'
#
loop_
_entity.id
_entity.type
_entity.pdbx_description
1 polymer ?
#
loop_
_entity_poly.entity_id
_entity_poly.type
_entity_poly.pdbx_seq_one_letter_code
_entity_poly.pdbx_strand_id
1 'polypeptide(L)'
;MKFISHPLTVSSVYFGLHVVAQNNSNSSDTQCPRIIEDLTEGDVAFNATGTTALSLLRQDEWHLSMTFQFRLARNTTTVKDVSSMGEHAVFLSVPESLPGTTSGKEIELCYYEMDALNATSDSDSGESNDMDASCDGILSEECQEALRDAPRPHEGDCPDLDVEEACGRPIRLWTSKPFNLSHQDCTLNGLPQVDIPEDYQTQMIMWQGKSLPVAEEAFLDSYDLLVRQPFPVLITARLPGQSQNGAAEIACLATKDISEGSRVPQSEFPPSSASYLDVKRGLIYLVVLSCLTGYILAL
;
A
#
# COMPACT_ATOMS: atom_id res chain seq x y z
N MET A 1 -23.93 58.52 4.81
CA MET A 1 -23.21 57.40 5.44
C MET A 1 -23.11 56.27 4.42
N LYS A 2 -21.90 55.89 4.02
CA LYS A 2 -21.63 54.76 3.11
C LYS A 2 -21.42 53.51 3.96
N PHE A 3 -22.20 52.45 3.74
CA PHE A 3 -21.90 51.12 4.27
C PHE A 3 -21.13 50.34 3.21
N ILE A 4 -19.93 49.92 3.58
CA ILE A 4 -19.04 49.09 2.76
C ILE A 4 -19.34 47.64 3.14
N SER A 5 -19.97 46.87 2.25
CA SER A 5 -20.11 45.43 2.37
C SER A 5 -18.78 44.76 1.96
N HIS A 6 -18.07 44.18 2.93
CA HIS A 6 -16.96 43.26 2.66
C HIS A 6 -17.55 41.86 2.41
N PRO A 7 -17.27 41.20 1.28
CA PRO A 7 -17.53 39.77 1.16
C PRO A 7 -16.48 39.02 1.99
N LEU A 8 -16.94 38.21 2.95
CA LEU A 8 -16.13 37.20 3.61
C LEU A 8 -15.77 36.13 2.58
N THR A 9 -14.52 36.10 2.15
CA THR A 9 -13.92 34.98 1.42
C THR A 9 -13.81 33.79 2.36
N VAL A 10 -14.74 32.84 2.24
CA VAL A 10 -14.58 31.51 2.81
C VAL A 10 -13.47 30.82 2.02
N SER A 11 -12.29 30.75 2.60
CA SER A 11 -11.19 29.94 2.07
C SER A 11 -11.56 28.48 2.29
N SER A 12 -11.97 27.81 1.21
CA SER A 12 -12.17 26.36 1.19
C SER A 12 -10.80 25.70 1.37
N VAL A 13 -10.52 25.19 2.57
CA VAL A 13 -9.35 24.35 2.82
C VAL A 13 -9.66 22.99 2.21
N TYR A 14 -9.20 22.80 0.97
CA TYR A 14 -9.14 21.48 0.36
C TYR A 14 -8.17 20.62 1.19
N PHE A 15 -8.70 19.70 1.99
CA PHE A 15 -7.96 18.51 2.37
C PHE A 15 -7.79 17.69 1.09
N GLY A 16 -6.68 17.94 0.39
CA GLY A 16 -6.22 17.12 -0.72
C GLY A 16 -5.95 15.72 -0.19
N LEU A 17 -6.54 14.73 -0.83
CA LEU A 17 -6.12 13.35 -0.63
C LEU A 17 -4.68 13.25 -1.15
N HIS A 18 -3.77 12.69 -0.35
CA HIS A 18 -2.38 12.52 -0.77
C HIS A 18 -2.31 11.37 -1.77
N VAL A 19 -2.25 11.71 -3.05
CA VAL A 19 -1.92 10.82 -4.15
C VAL A 19 -0.42 11.04 -4.39
N VAL A 20 0.38 10.01 -4.15
CA VAL A 20 1.84 10.11 -4.07
C VAL A 20 2.51 9.27 -5.15
N ALA A 21 3.17 9.95 -6.09
CA ALA A 21 4.12 9.34 -7.00
C ALA A 21 5.49 9.27 -6.31
N GLN A 22 6.09 8.09 -6.22
CA GLN A 22 7.46 7.94 -5.73
C GLN A 22 8.42 7.71 -6.89
N ASN A 23 9.51 8.48 -6.91
CA ASN A 23 10.60 8.23 -7.83
C ASN A 23 11.50 7.14 -7.24
N ASN A 24 11.55 5.98 -7.88
CA ASN A 24 12.36 4.85 -7.43
C ASN A 24 13.83 4.95 -7.92
N SER A 25 14.31 6.16 -8.22
CA SER A 25 15.71 6.36 -8.58
C SER A 25 16.57 6.17 -7.33
N ASN A 26 17.14 4.98 -7.18
CA ASN A 26 18.28 4.77 -6.27
C ASN A 26 19.36 5.78 -6.66
N SER A 27 19.60 6.75 -5.77
CA SER A 27 20.73 7.66 -5.89
C SER A 27 22.01 6.83 -5.98
N SER A 28 22.99 7.31 -6.75
CA SER A 28 24.35 6.73 -6.82
C SER A 28 25.12 6.76 -5.50
N ASP A 29 24.46 7.10 -4.39
CA ASP A 29 25.00 6.93 -3.05
C ASP A 29 24.80 5.46 -2.67
N THR A 30 25.91 4.77 -2.42
CA THR A 30 26.03 3.34 -2.07
C THR A 30 25.35 2.95 -0.75
N GLN A 31 24.39 3.73 -0.25
CA GLN A 31 23.73 3.50 1.02
C GLN A 31 22.30 2.98 0.79
N CYS A 32 22.01 1.83 1.41
CA CYS A 32 20.71 1.21 1.31
C CYS A 32 19.64 2.01 2.04
N PRO A 33 18.36 1.91 1.63
CA PRO A 33 17.26 2.46 2.41
C PRO A 33 17.34 1.96 3.86
N ARG A 34 17.04 2.83 4.83
CA ARG A 34 17.11 2.55 6.26
C ARG A 34 16.46 1.22 6.65
N ILE A 35 15.30 0.91 6.08
CA ILE A 35 14.58 -0.33 6.34
C ILE A 35 15.37 -1.59 5.92
N ILE A 36 16.16 -1.51 4.84
CA ILE A 36 17.04 -2.60 4.40
C ILE A 36 18.22 -2.75 5.37
N GLU A 37 18.79 -1.63 5.83
CA GLU A 37 19.85 -1.64 6.85
C GLU A 37 19.34 -2.31 8.13
N ASP A 38 18.19 -1.84 8.65
CA ASP A 38 17.57 -2.35 9.87
C ASP A 38 17.24 -3.87 9.75
N LEU A 39 16.74 -4.32 8.58
CA LEU A 39 16.50 -5.75 8.29
C LEU A 39 17.79 -6.58 8.27
N THR A 40 18.89 -6.03 7.74
CA THR A 40 20.19 -6.71 7.65
C THR A 40 20.85 -6.85 9.02
N GLU A 41 20.67 -5.87 9.89
CA GLU A 41 21.19 -5.86 11.26
C GLU A 41 20.42 -6.80 12.20
N GLY A 42 19.21 -7.23 11.81
CA GLY A 42 18.36 -8.14 12.61
C GLY A 42 17.73 -7.47 13.83
N ASP A 43 17.76 -6.14 13.89
CA ASP A 43 17.39 -5.33 15.06
C ASP A 43 15.90 -4.92 15.08
N VAL A 44 15.07 -5.53 14.23
CA VAL A 44 13.67 -5.12 14.03
C VAL A 44 12.71 -6.29 13.93
N ALA A 45 11.59 -6.15 14.63
CA ALA A 45 10.41 -6.99 14.47
C ALA A 45 9.42 -6.31 13.52
N PHE A 46 8.94 -7.06 12.52
CA PHE A 46 7.95 -6.61 11.55
C PHE A 46 6.80 -7.62 11.50
N ASN A 47 5.58 -7.14 11.31
CA ASN A 47 4.49 -8.01 10.86
C ASN A 47 4.58 -8.19 9.35
N ALA A 48 4.20 -9.35 8.82
CA ALA A 48 4.31 -9.62 7.38
C ALA A 48 3.08 -10.33 6.80
N THR A 49 2.81 -10.07 5.53
CA THR A 49 1.74 -10.75 4.77
C THR A 49 2.09 -12.17 4.34
N GLY A 50 3.30 -12.64 4.64
CA GLY A 50 3.84 -13.87 4.06
C GLY A 50 4.20 -13.68 2.59
N THR A 51 4.13 -14.77 1.83
CA THR A 51 4.54 -14.82 0.43
C THR A 51 3.34 -15.00 -0.49
N THR A 52 3.16 -14.09 -1.44
CA THR A 52 2.14 -14.18 -2.51
C THR A 52 2.81 -14.49 -3.83
N ALA A 53 2.42 -15.57 -4.50
CA ALA A 53 2.88 -15.86 -5.84
C ALA A 53 2.25 -14.91 -6.89
N LEU A 54 3.08 -14.36 -7.77
CA LEU A 54 2.68 -13.58 -8.93
C LEU A 54 3.01 -14.36 -10.19
N SER A 55 2.02 -14.56 -11.05
CA SER A 55 2.16 -15.27 -12.33
C SER A 55 2.48 -14.32 -13.49
N LEU A 56 3.33 -13.31 -13.27
CA LEU A 56 3.73 -12.33 -14.29
C LEU A 56 4.44 -12.97 -15.49
N LEU A 57 5.19 -14.05 -15.24
CA LEU A 57 5.84 -14.88 -16.25
C LEU A 57 5.28 -16.30 -16.18
N ARG A 58 5.12 -16.95 -17.34
CA ARG A 58 4.58 -18.33 -17.42
C ARG A 58 5.49 -19.42 -16.83
N GLN A 59 6.74 -19.10 -16.49
CA GLN A 59 7.77 -20.10 -16.15
C GLN A 59 8.36 -19.96 -14.75
N ASP A 60 8.36 -18.76 -14.18
CA ASP A 60 8.91 -18.50 -12.85
C ASP A 60 7.85 -17.80 -12.00
N GLU A 61 7.51 -18.38 -10.86
CA GLU A 61 6.67 -17.71 -9.87
C GLU A 61 7.51 -16.64 -9.17
N TRP A 62 7.03 -15.41 -9.20
CA TRP A 62 7.62 -14.33 -8.42
C TRP A 62 6.86 -14.19 -7.12
N HIS A 63 7.49 -13.62 -6.10
CA HIS A 63 6.92 -13.58 -4.77
C HIS A 63 6.82 -12.15 -4.26
N LEU A 64 5.62 -11.74 -3.89
CA LEU A 64 5.33 -10.43 -3.30
C LEU A 64 5.10 -10.59 -1.80
N SER A 65 5.72 -9.72 -1.02
CA SER A 65 5.55 -9.67 0.43
C SER A 65 5.46 -8.23 0.89
N MET A 66 4.58 -7.95 1.84
CA MET A 66 4.48 -6.64 2.49
C MET A 66 4.80 -6.79 3.98
N THR A 67 5.64 -5.91 4.49
CA THR A 67 6.00 -5.85 5.91
C THR A 67 5.47 -4.57 6.53
N PHE A 68 5.09 -4.63 7.81
CA PHE A 68 4.60 -3.50 8.57
C PHE A 68 5.44 -3.25 9.82
N GLN A 69 5.76 -1.99 10.04
CA GLN A 69 6.42 -1.50 11.24
C GLN A 69 5.58 -0.41 11.90
N PHE A 70 5.47 -0.48 13.23
CA PHE A 70 4.71 0.50 13.98
C PHE A 70 5.52 1.03 15.15
N ARG A 71 5.50 2.36 15.31
CA ARG A 71 6.21 3.05 16.37
C ARG A 71 5.28 4.03 17.06
N LEU A 72 4.94 3.74 18.31
CA LEU A 72 4.23 4.68 19.16
C LEU A 72 5.21 5.75 19.67
N ALA A 73 4.83 7.02 19.57
CA ALA A 73 5.57 8.10 20.20
C ALA A 73 5.70 7.85 21.71
N ARG A 74 6.93 7.78 22.21
CA ARG A 74 7.23 7.72 23.63
C ARG A 74 7.96 8.98 24.05
N ASN A 75 7.37 9.69 25.01
CA ASN A 75 8.02 10.83 25.68
C ASN A 75 8.48 10.38 27.07
N THR A 76 9.64 9.76 27.11
CA THR A 76 10.29 9.26 28.33
C THR A 76 11.55 10.08 28.63
N THR A 77 12.22 9.80 29.75
CA THR A 77 13.49 10.45 30.10
C THR A 77 14.63 10.09 29.14
N THR A 78 14.54 8.97 28.43
CA THR A 78 15.57 8.42 27.53
C THR A 78 15.22 8.55 26.05
N VAL A 79 13.93 8.54 25.70
CA VAL A 79 13.43 8.66 24.32
C VAL A 79 12.46 9.82 24.23
N LYS A 80 12.68 10.74 23.29
CA LYS A 80 11.83 11.91 23.04
C LYS A 80 11.25 11.84 21.63
N ASP A 81 10.32 10.91 21.44
CA ASP A 81 9.58 10.81 20.19
C ASP A 81 8.29 11.61 20.28
N VAL A 82 8.07 12.44 19.26
CA VAL A 82 6.92 13.36 19.20
C VAL A 82 5.86 12.93 18.18
N SER A 83 6.14 11.91 17.37
CA SER A 83 5.23 11.39 16.36
C SER A 83 5.15 9.87 16.39
N SER A 84 3.92 9.37 16.38
CA SER A 84 3.66 7.96 16.14
C SER A 84 3.61 7.71 14.64
N MET A 85 4.05 6.54 14.21
CA MET A 85 4.18 6.20 12.80
C MET A 85 3.81 4.75 12.57
N GLY A 86 3.19 4.50 11.42
CA GLY A 86 3.03 3.18 10.82
C GLY A 86 3.67 3.23 9.45
N GLU A 87 4.46 2.23 9.13
CA GLU A 87 5.16 2.12 7.86
C GLU A 87 4.89 0.76 7.26
N HIS A 88 4.78 0.72 5.95
CA HIS A 88 4.80 -0.53 5.21
C HIS A 88 5.81 -0.48 4.08
N ALA A 89 6.40 -1.62 3.78
CA ALA A 89 7.29 -1.80 2.65
C ALA A 89 6.86 -3.04 1.88
N VAL A 90 6.97 -2.95 0.55
CA VAL A 90 6.69 -4.05 -0.35
C VAL A 90 7.98 -4.53 -0.97
N PHE A 91 8.13 -5.85 -0.93
CA PHE A 91 9.27 -6.57 -1.41
C PHE A 91 8.86 -7.52 -2.51
N LEU A 92 9.65 -7.51 -3.58
CA LEU A 92 9.55 -8.45 -4.67
C LEU A 92 10.73 -9.40 -4.61
N SER A 93 10.45 -10.70 -4.56
CA SER A 93 11.45 -11.74 -4.67
C SER A 93 11.37 -12.41 -6.02
N VAL A 94 12.51 -12.48 -6.71
CA VAL A 94 12.65 -13.08 -8.04
C VAL A 94 13.81 -14.08 -8.02
N PRO A 95 13.83 -15.07 -8.93
CA PRO A 95 14.97 -15.98 -9.03
C PRO A 95 16.29 -15.21 -9.17
N GLU A 96 17.31 -15.56 -8.38
CA GLU A 96 18.63 -14.91 -8.36
C GLU A 96 19.29 -14.86 -9.73
N SER A 97 19.01 -15.87 -10.57
CA SER A 97 19.54 -15.99 -11.92
C SER A 97 18.97 -14.97 -12.90
N LEU A 98 17.76 -14.43 -12.66
CA LEU A 98 17.01 -13.64 -13.64
C LEU A 98 17.66 -12.27 -13.93
N PRO A 99 18.01 -11.42 -12.95
CA PRO A 99 18.44 -10.04 -13.23
C PRO A 99 19.73 -9.92 -14.03
N GLY A 100 20.59 -10.94 -13.99
CA GLY A 100 21.82 -10.98 -14.78
C GLY A 100 21.59 -11.22 -16.28
N THR A 101 20.43 -11.78 -16.65
CA THR A 101 20.11 -12.17 -18.04
C THR A 101 19.74 -10.97 -18.92
N THR A 102 19.82 -11.14 -20.23
CA THR A 102 19.33 -10.14 -21.20
C THR A 102 17.84 -9.85 -20.99
N SER A 103 17.05 -10.90 -20.76
CA SER A 103 15.62 -10.79 -20.49
C SER A 103 15.35 -10.03 -19.19
N GLY A 104 16.03 -10.37 -18.10
CA GLY A 104 15.90 -9.67 -16.81
C GLY A 104 16.19 -8.16 -16.91
N LYS A 105 17.17 -7.78 -17.73
CA LYS A 105 17.56 -6.38 -17.96
C LYS A 105 16.55 -5.56 -18.75
N GLU A 106 15.69 -6.22 -19.53
CA GLU A 106 14.67 -5.57 -20.33
C GLU A 106 13.32 -5.47 -19.62
N ILE A 107 13.16 -6.15 -18.48
CA ILE A 107 11.93 -6.09 -17.70
C ILE A 107 11.85 -4.76 -16.96
N GLU A 108 10.73 -4.08 -17.15
CA GLU A 108 10.33 -2.89 -16.41
C GLU A 108 9.05 -3.20 -15.63
N LEU A 109 9.00 -2.79 -14.37
CA LEU A 109 7.85 -3.01 -13.49
C LEU A 109 7.35 -1.71 -12.91
N CYS A 110 6.04 -1.53 -12.84
CA CYS A 110 5.41 -0.44 -12.12
C CYS A 110 4.55 -1.00 -11.00
N TYR A 111 4.64 -0.35 -9.84
CA TYR A 111 3.87 -0.67 -8.66
C TYR A 111 2.74 0.35 -8.50
N TYR A 112 1.55 -0.14 -8.15
CA TYR A 112 0.39 0.68 -7.81
C TYR A 112 -0.32 0.08 -6.60
N GLU A 113 -0.81 0.94 -5.71
CA GLU A 113 -1.51 0.53 -4.48
C GLU A 113 -2.72 1.42 -4.20
N MET A 114 -3.80 0.78 -3.77
CA MET A 114 -5.03 1.42 -3.30
C MET A 114 -5.04 1.53 -1.77
N ASP A 115 -5.94 2.37 -1.23
CA ASP A 115 -6.20 2.39 0.22
C ASP A 115 -6.59 1.00 0.73
N ALA A 116 -6.09 0.64 1.93
CA ALA A 116 -6.46 -0.59 2.61
C ALA A 116 -7.98 -0.71 2.84
N LEU A 117 -8.52 -1.92 2.71
CA LEU A 117 -9.97 -2.17 2.69
C LEU A 117 -10.45 -2.88 3.96
N ASN A 118 -11.65 -2.53 4.43
CA ASN A 118 -12.34 -3.23 5.53
C ASN A 118 -13.13 -4.43 5.00
N ALA A 119 -12.44 -5.38 4.38
CA ALA A 119 -13.02 -6.59 3.81
C ALA A 119 -12.12 -7.79 4.11
N THR A 120 -12.72 -8.98 4.12
CA THR A 120 -12.03 -10.26 4.10
C THR A 120 -12.31 -10.91 2.75
N SER A 121 -11.41 -11.76 2.25
CA SER A 121 -11.65 -12.45 0.99
C SER A 121 -12.81 -13.43 1.14
N ASP A 122 -13.52 -13.70 0.04
CA ASP A 122 -14.57 -14.73 0.03
C ASP A 122 -13.98 -16.14 0.23
N SER A 123 -12.68 -16.33 -0.05
CA SER A 123 -11.95 -17.58 0.16
C SER A 123 -11.77 -17.95 1.63
N ASP A 124 -11.81 -16.97 2.56
CA ASP A 124 -11.72 -17.20 4.01
C ASP A 124 -12.94 -17.94 4.61
N SER A 125 -13.97 -18.22 3.80
CA SER A 125 -15.20 -18.88 4.22
C SER A 125 -15.16 -20.43 4.22
N GLY A 126 -14.03 -21.08 3.91
CA GLY A 126 -13.93 -22.53 4.03
C GLY A 126 -12.56 -23.18 3.78
N GLU A 127 -12.05 -23.88 4.81
CA GLU A 127 -11.26 -25.13 4.76
C GLU A 127 -10.01 -25.28 3.84
N SER A 128 -9.39 -24.22 3.31
CA SER A 128 -8.05 -24.32 2.70
C SER A 128 -7.01 -23.48 3.42
N ASN A 129 -5.88 -24.10 3.80
CA ASN A 129 -4.70 -23.43 4.38
C ASN A 129 -3.87 -22.67 3.32
N ASP A 130 -4.36 -22.65 2.07
CA ASP A 130 -3.78 -21.95 0.94
C ASP A 130 -4.72 -20.78 0.63
N MET A 131 -4.48 -19.64 1.28
CA MET A 131 -5.10 -18.38 0.89
C MET A 131 -4.12 -17.69 -0.04
N ASP A 132 -4.31 -17.90 -1.34
CA ASP A 132 -3.78 -17.00 -2.36
C ASP A 132 -4.22 -15.58 -1.99
N ALA A 133 -3.37 -14.57 -2.19
CA ALA A 133 -3.74 -13.15 -1.95
C ALA A 133 -4.74 -12.64 -3.01
N SER A 134 -5.80 -13.41 -3.24
CA SER A 134 -6.89 -13.13 -4.14
C SER A 134 -7.62 -11.88 -3.68
N CYS A 135 -8.04 -11.08 -4.65
CA CYS A 135 -8.89 -9.93 -4.44
C CYS A 135 -10.39 -10.27 -4.53
N ASP A 136 -10.76 -11.54 -4.62
CA ASP A 136 -12.16 -11.98 -4.70
C ASP A 136 -12.88 -11.71 -3.37
N GLY A 137 -14.05 -11.07 -3.44
CA GLY A 137 -14.78 -10.57 -2.27
C GLY A 137 -14.25 -9.24 -1.71
N ILE A 138 -13.02 -8.84 -2.06
CA ILE A 138 -12.39 -7.58 -1.65
C ILE A 138 -12.62 -6.48 -2.71
N LEU A 139 -12.39 -6.81 -3.99
CA LEU A 139 -12.62 -5.96 -5.14
C LEU A 139 -13.74 -6.55 -6.01
N SER A 140 -14.55 -5.67 -6.63
CA SER A 140 -15.51 -6.09 -7.65
C SER A 140 -14.79 -6.64 -8.89
N GLU A 141 -15.44 -7.53 -9.63
CA GLU A 141 -14.93 -8.05 -10.91
C GLU A 141 -14.59 -6.91 -11.90
N GLU A 142 -15.46 -5.89 -11.97
CA GLU A 142 -15.25 -4.69 -12.79
C GLU A 142 -13.97 -3.94 -12.42
N CYS A 143 -13.69 -3.78 -11.12
CA CYS A 143 -12.45 -3.16 -10.66
C CYS A 143 -11.23 -4.02 -11.00
N GLN A 144 -11.32 -5.34 -10.79
CA GLN A 144 -10.21 -6.24 -11.11
C GLN A 144 -9.90 -6.24 -12.62
N GLU A 145 -10.92 -6.18 -13.48
CA GLU A 145 -10.76 -6.07 -14.94
C GLU A 145 -10.08 -4.75 -15.32
N ALA A 146 -10.56 -3.62 -14.79
CA ALA A 146 -9.97 -2.31 -15.03
C ALA A 146 -8.48 -2.24 -14.60
N LEU A 147 -8.13 -2.87 -13.47
CA LEU A 147 -6.74 -2.97 -13.01
C LEU A 147 -5.87 -3.85 -13.91
N ARG A 148 -6.39 -4.97 -14.42
CA ARG A 148 -5.64 -5.86 -15.34
C ARG A 148 -5.41 -5.21 -16.70
N ASP A 149 -6.34 -4.37 -17.14
CA ASP A 149 -6.27 -3.58 -18.37
C ASP A 149 -5.41 -2.31 -18.26
N ALA A 150 -4.86 -2.03 -17.08
CA ALA A 150 -4.01 -0.87 -16.85
C ALA A 150 -2.83 -0.78 -17.83
N PRO A 151 -2.47 0.43 -18.31
CA PRO A 151 -1.32 0.62 -19.19
C PRO A 151 -0.03 0.07 -18.57
N ARG A 152 0.80 -0.52 -19.44
CA ARG A 152 2.09 -1.09 -19.08
C ARG A 152 3.17 0.00 -19.02
N PRO A 153 4.31 -0.25 -18.36
CA PRO A 153 5.46 0.66 -18.38
C PRO A 153 5.86 1.00 -19.82
N HIS A 154 6.13 2.27 -20.10
CA HIS A 154 6.48 2.72 -21.45
C HIS A 154 7.44 3.91 -21.41
N GLU A 155 8.43 3.92 -22.32
CA GLU A 155 9.43 5.00 -22.43
C GLU A 155 10.14 5.37 -21.10
N GLY A 156 10.29 4.38 -20.21
CA GLY A 156 10.91 4.59 -18.89
C GLY A 156 10.01 5.35 -17.92
N ASP A 157 8.70 5.32 -18.11
CA ASP A 157 7.68 5.90 -17.24
C ASP A 157 6.68 4.84 -16.78
N CYS A 158 6.18 5.04 -15.56
CA CYS A 158 5.01 4.37 -15.04
C CYS A 158 3.78 5.28 -15.22
N PRO A 159 2.82 4.91 -16.07
CA PRO A 159 1.66 5.75 -16.34
C PRO A 159 0.77 5.92 -15.10
N ASP A 160 0.14 7.08 -14.97
CA ASP A 160 -0.93 7.28 -13.99
C ASP A 160 -2.15 6.44 -14.37
N LEU A 161 -2.85 5.89 -13.36
CA LEU A 161 -4.01 5.03 -13.56
C LEU A 161 -5.28 5.71 -13.07
N ASP A 162 -6.27 5.82 -13.96
CA ASP A 162 -7.62 6.28 -13.62
C ASP A 162 -8.57 5.08 -13.56
N VAL A 163 -8.73 4.53 -12.35
CA VAL A 163 -9.62 3.39 -12.07
C VAL A 163 -10.73 3.76 -11.09
N GLU A 164 -10.88 5.04 -10.74
CA GLU A 164 -11.80 5.47 -9.67
C GLU A 164 -13.27 5.18 -10.01
N GLU A 165 -13.65 5.24 -11.29
CA GLU A 165 -14.99 4.90 -11.75
C GLU A 165 -15.30 3.41 -11.52
N ALA A 166 -14.41 2.52 -11.96
CA ALA A 166 -14.59 1.07 -11.87
C ALA A 166 -14.42 0.52 -10.43
N CYS A 167 -13.47 1.09 -9.68
CA CYS A 167 -13.11 0.64 -8.34
C CYS A 167 -13.78 1.42 -7.21
N GLY A 168 -14.48 2.52 -7.54
CA GLY A 168 -15.06 3.45 -6.57
C GLY A 168 -14.02 4.20 -5.74
N ARG A 169 -12.72 4.08 -6.06
CA ARG A 169 -11.58 4.63 -5.33
C ARG A 169 -10.36 4.79 -6.24
N PRO A 170 -9.50 5.80 -6.01
CA PRO A 170 -8.30 6.01 -6.81
C PRO A 170 -7.12 5.14 -6.33
N ILE A 171 -6.11 5.02 -7.19
CA ILE A 171 -4.75 4.64 -6.77
C ILE A 171 -4.17 5.74 -5.86
N ARG A 172 -3.48 5.34 -4.80
CA ARG A 172 -2.92 6.23 -3.78
C ARG A 172 -1.41 6.37 -3.86
N LEU A 173 -0.75 5.25 -4.11
CA LEU A 173 0.70 5.15 -4.10
C LEU A 173 1.12 4.42 -5.38
N TRP A 174 2.08 5.00 -6.10
CA TRP A 174 2.67 4.34 -7.26
C TRP A 174 4.10 4.78 -7.49
N THR A 175 4.85 3.96 -8.21
CA THR A 175 6.16 4.37 -8.73
C THR A 175 5.97 5.24 -9.97
N SER A 176 6.68 6.36 -10.11
CA SER A 176 6.67 7.18 -11.34
C SER A 176 7.65 6.66 -12.40
N LYS A 177 8.66 5.90 -11.97
CA LYS A 177 9.67 5.29 -12.83
C LYS A 177 9.66 3.77 -12.64
N PRO A 178 9.82 2.99 -13.72
CA PRO A 178 9.80 1.54 -13.59
C PRO A 178 10.98 1.03 -12.75
N PHE A 179 10.72 0.00 -11.96
CA PHE A 179 11.75 -0.73 -11.24
C PHE A 179 12.62 -1.52 -12.22
N ASN A 180 13.94 -1.50 -11.97
CA ASN A 180 14.92 -2.24 -12.75
C ASN A 180 15.52 -3.36 -11.89
N LEU A 181 15.19 -4.61 -12.22
CA LEU A 181 15.68 -5.79 -11.52
C LEU A 181 17.22 -5.90 -11.52
N SER A 182 17.88 -5.32 -12.53
CA SER A 182 19.34 -5.40 -12.72
C SER A 182 20.15 -4.66 -11.67
N HIS A 183 19.51 -3.78 -10.88
CA HIS A 183 20.16 -3.10 -9.78
C HIS A 183 20.22 -4.06 -8.59
N GLN A 184 21.42 -4.58 -8.33
CA GLN A 184 21.64 -5.63 -7.31
C GLN A 184 22.12 -5.05 -5.97
N ASP A 185 22.19 -3.72 -5.85
CA ASP A 185 22.50 -3.06 -4.60
C ASP A 185 21.30 -3.22 -3.65
N CYS A 186 21.56 -3.52 -2.37
CA CYS A 186 20.54 -3.61 -1.32
C CYS A 186 19.53 -4.77 -1.49
N THR A 187 19.95 -5.84 -2.17
CA THR A 187 19.22 -7.11 -2.21
C THR A 187 19.34 -7.85 -0.88
N LEU A 188 18.27 -8.58 -0.54
CA LEU A 188 18.21 -9.46 0.62
C LEU A 188 18.04 -10.90 0.15
N ASN A 189 18.59 -11.86 0.88
CA ASN A 189 18.42 -13.29 0.58
C ASN A 189 17.16 -13.87 1.26
N GLY A 190 16.35 -13.02 1.88
CA GLY A 190 15.18 -13.42 2.65
C GLY A 190 14.60 -12.26 3.44
N LEU A 191 13.41 -12.46 4.00
CA LEU A 191 12.77 -11.54 4.92
C LEU A 191 12.42 -12.27 6.23
N PRO A 192 12.49 -11.60 7.39
CA PRO A 192 12.06 -12.20 8.65
C PRO A 192 10.59 -12.65 8.56
N GLN A 193 10.32 -13.90 8.95
CA GLN A 193 8.98 -14.50 9.03
C GLN A 193 8.24 -14.59 7.69
N VAL A 194 8.98 -14.58 6.59
CA VAL A 194 8.45 -14.80 5.24
C VAL A 194 9.20 -15.97 4.62
N ASP A 195 8.45 -17.00 4.22
CA ASP A 195 9.02 -18.17 3.55
C ASP A 195 9.28 -17.84 2.08
N ILE A 196 10.54 -17.53 1.76
CA ILE A 196 11.02 -17.25 0.39
C ILE A 196 11.86 -18.45 -0.07
N PRO A 197 11.65 -18.98 -1.29
CA PRO A 197 12.41 -20.15 -1.77
C PRO A 197 13.93 -19.92 -1.79
N GLU A 198 14.68 -21.01 -1.58
CA GLU A 198 16.15 -21.01 -1.74
C GLU A 198 16.49 -20.80 -3.22
N ASP A 199 17.30 -19.77 -3.55
CA ASP A 199 17.63 -19.29 -4.91
C ASP A 199 16.87 -18.04 -5.40
N TYR A 200 16.13 -17.38 -4.52
CA TYR A 200 15.50 -16.09 -4.77
C TYR A 200 16.26 -14.95 -4.10
N GLN A 201 16.30 -13.81 -4.80
CA GLN A 201 16.72 -12.53 -4.23
C GLN A 201 15.52 -11.62 -4.04
N THR A 202 15.51 -10.90 -2.93
CA THR A 202 14.44 -10.01 -2.52
C THR A 202 14.89 -8.55 -2.63
N GLN A 203 14.05 -7.71 -3.22
CA GLN A 203 14.29 -6.28 -3.36
C GLN A 203 13.07 -5.50 -2.88
N MET A 204 13.29 -4.39 -2.18
CA MET A 204 12.19 -3.47 -1.84
C MET A 204 11.81 -2.67 -3.09
N ILE A 205 10.54 -2.77 -3.48
CA ILE A 205 10.00 -2.08 -4.67
C ILE A 205 9.15 -0.86 -4.31
N MET A 206 8.66 -0.78 -3.07
CA MET A 206 7.88 0.35 -2.57
C MET A 206 8.00 0.46 -1.04
N TRP A 207 7.89 1.68 -0.51
CA TRP A 207 7.76 1.95 0.92
C TRP A 207 6.88 3.17 1.16
N GLN A 208 6.08 3.15 2.22
CA GLN A 208 5.32 4.30 2.66
C GLN A 208 5.23 4.39 4.17
N GLY A 209 5.53 5.58 4.69
CA GLY A 209 5.26 5.95 6.08
C GLY A 209 4.03 6.83 6.22
N LYS A 210 3.26 6.60 7.29
CA LYS A 210 2.07 7.37 7.67
C LYS A 210 2.16 7.80 9.12
N SER A 211 1.80 9.06 9.38
CA SER A 211 1.61 9.54 10.75
C SER A 211 0.39 8.89 11.38
N LEU A 212 0.56 8.36 12.58
CA LEU A 212 -0.51 7.77 13.39
C LEU A 212 -0.83 8.66 14.60
N PRO A 213 -2.00 8.47 15.23
CA PRO A 213 -2.33 9.16 16.47
C PRO A 213 -1.24 8.99 17.54
N VAL A 214 -0.99 10.06 18.29
CA VAL A 214 -0.03 10.04 19.43
C VAL A 214 -0.66 9.42 20.67
N ALA A 215 -1.99 9.55 20.82
CA ALA A 215 -2.72 8.91 21.91
C ALA A 215 -2.69 7.40 21.75
N GLU A 216 -2.28 6.68 22.80
CA GLU A 216 -2.04 5.24 22.77
C GLU A 216 -3.26 4.44 22.30
N GLU A 217 -4.45 4.69 22.85
CA GLU A 217 -5.67 3.97 22.46
C GLU A 217 -5.97 4.11 20.95
N ALA A 218 -5.99 5.34 20.43
CA ALA A 218 -6.23 5.60 19.02
C ALA A 218 -5.10 5.06 18.11
N PHE A 219 -3.86 5.00 18.61
CA PHE A 219 -2.76 4.35 17.93
C PHE A 219 -2.97 2.84 17.84
N LEU A 220 -3.36 2.20 18.94
CA LEU A 220 -3.62 0.76 18.99
C LEU A 220 -4.80 0.38 18.09
N ASP A 221 -5.85 1.22 18.03
CA ASP A 221 -6.95 1.03 17.08
C ASP A 221 -6.46 1.12 15.63
N SER A 222 -5.59 2.09 15.33
CA SER A 222 -5.00 2.23 14.00
C SER A 222 -4.10 1.05 13.63
N TYR A 223 -3.32 0.54 14.60
CA TYR A 223 -2.50 -0.65 14.45
C TYR A 223 -3.35 -1.89 14.17
N ASP A 224 -4.38 -2.13 15.00
CA ASP A 224 -5.26 -3.30 14.90
C ASP A 224 -5.98 -3.32 13.54
N LEU A 225 -6.33 -2.15 12.99
CA LEU A 225 -6.86 -2.02 11.64
C LEU A 225 -5.81 -2.29 10.55
N LEU A 226 -4.70 -1.56 10.56
CA LEU A 226 -3.71 -1.61 9.47
C LEU A 226 -3.05 -2.97 9.31
N VAL A 227 -2.87 -3.72 10.40
CA VAL A 227 -2.34 -5.09 10.34
C VAL A 227 -3.35 -6.03 9.66
N ARG A 228 -4.66 -5.80 9.78
CA ARG A 228 -5.69 -6.73 9.30
C ARG A 228 -6.28 -6.39 7.95
N GLN A 229 -6.27 -5.12 7.56
CA GLN A 229 -6.85 -4.70 6.29
C GLN A 229 -6.03 -5.23 5.11
N PRO A 230 -6.65 -5.87 4.09
CA PRO A 230 -5.98 -6.13 2.83
C PRO A 230 -5.65 -4.82 2.10
N PHE A 231 -4.46 -4.79 1.51
CA PHE A 231 -3.96 -3.75 0.61
C PHE A 231 -4.02 -4.26 -0.83
N PRO A 232 -4.92 -3.73 -1.67
CA PRO A 232 -4.92 -4.04 -3.10
C PRO A 232 -3.70 -3.42 -3.77
N VAL A 233 -2.88 -4.28 -4.35
CA VAL A 233 -1.66 -3.96 -5.09
C VAL A 233 -1.81 -4.45 -6.52
N LEU A 234 -1.34 -3.64 -7.46
CA LEU A 234 -1.21 -3.97 -8.87
C LEU A 234 0.26 -3.83 -9.27
N ILE A 235 0.79 -4.87 -9.91
CA ILE A 235 2.08 -4.83 -10.61
C ILE A 235 1.81 -4.88 -12.11
N THR A 236 2.26 -3.87 -12.85
CA THR A 236 2.28 -3.93 -14.32
C THR A 236 3.71 -4.11 -14.82
N ALA A 237 3.88 -4.92 -15.85
CA ALA A 237 5.18 -5.30 -16.37
C ALA A 237 5.26 -5.13 -17.88
N ARG A 238 6.34 -4.52 -18.36
CA ARG A 238 6.74 -4.60 -19.77
C ARG A 238 7.76 -5.72 -19.89
N LEU A 239 7.41 -6.73 -20.68
CA LEU A 239 8.22 -7.93 -20.84
C LEU A 239 9.15 -7.85 -22.08
N PRO A 240 10.27 -8.58 -22.09
CA PRO A 240 11.23 -8.57 -23.19
C PRO A 240 10.58 -8.93 -24.53
N GLY A 241 10.92 -8.19 -25.59
CA GLY A 241 10.38 -8.42 -26.93
C GLY A 241 8.89 -8.10 -27.11
N GLN A 242 8.20 -7.58 -26.10
CA GLN A 242 6.80 -7.18 -26.20
C GLN A 242 6.68 -5.66 -25.99
N SER A 243 6.66 -4.91 -27.09
CA SER A 243 6.57 -3.44 -27.04
C SER A 243 5.15 -2.91 -26.77
N GLN A 244 4.12 -3.75 -26.86
CA GLN A 244 2.70 -3.39 -26.65
C GLN A 244 1.90 -4.39 -25.82
N ASN A 245 2.45 -5.58 -25.55
CA ASN A 245 1.83 -6.59 -24.69
C ASN A 245 2.69 -6.73 -23.43
N GLY A 246 2.09 -6.72 -22.26
CA GLY A 246 2.80 -6.87 -21.00
C GLY A 246 1.89 -7.55 -19.98
N ALA A 247 2.41 -7.89 -18.82
CA ALA A 247 1.63 -8.56 -17.78
C ALA A 247 1.07 -7.52 -16.78
N ALA A 248 -0.08 -7.85 -16.20
CA ALA A 248 -0.53 -7.23 -14.95
C ALA A 248 -1.04 -8.30 -14.04
N GLU A 249 -0.65 -8.19 -12.78
CA GLU A 249 -1.14 -9.05 -11.71
C GLU A 249 -1.59 -8.19 -10.55
N ILE A 250 -2.72 -8.58 -9.96
CA ILE A 250 -3.29 -7.95 -8.78
C ILE A 250 -3.17 -8.89 -7.59
N ALA A 251 -2.89 -8.34 -6.43
CA ALA A 251 -2.85 -9.07 -5.17
C ALA A 251 -3.44 -8.21 -4.06
N CYS A 252 -4.24 -8.82 -3.18
CA CYS A 252 -4.79 -8.18 -2.00
C CYS A 252 -4.03 -8.68 -0.77
N LEU A 253 -3.00 -7.93 -0.38
CA LEU A 253 -2.04 -8.34 0.64
C LEU A 253 -2.57 -8.01 2.05
N ALA A 254 -2.78 -9.03 2.88
CA ALA A 254 -3.15 -8.87 4.29
C ALA A 254 -2.15 -9.60 5.19
N THR A 255 -1.94 -9.12 6.42
CA THR A 255 -1.00 -9.78 7.36
C THR A 255 -1.50 -11.17 7.68
N LYS A 256 -0.67 -12.19 7.44
CA LYS A 256 -0.98 -13.59 7.75
C LYS A 256 -0.64 -13.92 9.20
N ASP A 257 0.59 -13.56 9.59
CA ASP A 257 1.15 -13.87 10.89
C ASP A 257 1.65 -12.60 11.57
N ILE A 258 1.29 -12.46 12.84
CA ILE A 258 1.73 -11.36 13.67
C ILE A 258 3.01 -11.80 14.36
N SER A 259 4.03 -10.96 14.23
CA SER A 259 5.35 -11.27 14.76
C SER A 259 5.38 -11.52 16.25
N GLU A 260 6.27 -12.42 16.68
CA GLU A 260 6.49 -12.65 18.10
C GLU A 260 6.88 -11.34 18.80
N GLY A 261 6.18 -11.01 19.89
CA GLY A 261 6.35 -9.76 20.62
C GLY A 261 5.51 -8.59 20.11
N SER A 262 4.87 -8.72 18.94
CA SER A 262 3.88 -7.75 18.47
C SER A 262 2.53 -7.93 19.17
N ARG A 263 1.75 -6.85 19.20
CA ARG A 263 0.39 -6.89 19.75
C ARG A 263 -0.51 -7.72 18.84
N VAL A 264 -1.31 -8.59 19.45
CA VAL A 264 -2.42 -9.28 18.77
C VAL A 264 -3.65 -8.37 18.76
N PRO A 265 -4.24 -8.05 17.58
CA PRO A 265 -5.46 -7.27 17.46
C PRO A 265 -6.61 -7.85 18.27
N GLN A 266 -7.38 -6.98 18.93
CA GLN A 266 -8.41 -7.40 19.90
C GLN A 266 -9.84 -7.21 19.39
N SER A 267 -10.05 -6.45 18.32
CA SER A 267 -11.37 -6.14 17.76
C SER A 267 -11.91 -7.25 16.84
N GLU A 268 -13.22 -7.26 16.57
CA GLU A 268 -13.79 -8.04 15.47
C GLU A 268 -13.44 -7.40 14.12
N PHE A 269 -13.17 -8.22 13.09
CA PHE A 269 -12.90 -7.75 11.73
C PHE A 269 -13.67 -8.61 10.71
N PRO A 270 -14.25 -8.01 9.65
CA PRO A 270 -14.33 -6.56 9.40
C PRO A 270 -15.21 -5.85 10.44
N PRO A 271 -14.88 -4.61 10.85
CA PRO A 271 -15.63 -3.96 11.92
C PRO A 271 -17.07 -3.66 11.47
N SER A 272 -18.05 -4.07 12.29
CA SER A 272 -19.49 -3.86 12.02
C SER A 272 -19.88 -2.37 11.89
N SER A 273 -19.05 -1.48 12.44
CA SER A 273 -19.15 -0.02 12.33
C SER A 273 -17.92 0.58 11.64
N ALA A 274 -17.47 -0.02 10.54
CA ALA A 274 -16.42 0.53 9.68
C ALA A 274 -16.88 1.85 9.01
N SER A 275 -17.12 2.91 9.79
CA SER A 275 -17.00 4.27 9.30
C SER A 275 -15.54 4.45 8.93
N TYR A 276 -15.32 4.26 7.64
CA TYR A 276 -14.10 4.47 6.90
C TYR A 276 -13.15 5.48 7.57
N LEU A 277 -11.84 5.27 7.44
CA LEU A 277 -10.86 6.36 7.36
C LEU A 277 -11.05 7.19 6.05
N ASP A 278 -12.30 7.44 5.66
CA ASP A 278 -12.73 8.30 4.58
C ASP A 278 -13.42 9.49 5.22
N VAL A 279 -12.59 10.47 5.54
CA VAL A 279 -12.98 11.71 6.24
C VAL A 279 -14.00 12.54 5.44
N LYS A 280 -14.40 12.14 4.22
CA LYS A 280 -15.18 13.02 3.33
C LYS A 280 -16.68 12.81 3.25
N ARG A 281 -17.27 11.68 3.67
CA ARG A 281 -18.74 11.52 3.54
C ARG A 281 -19.58 12.00 4.73
N GLY A 282 -18.97 12.19 5.91
CA GLY A 282 -19.69 12.66 7.11
C GLY A 282 -20.01 14.16 7.17
N LEU A 283 -19.29 14.99 6.42
CA LEU A 283 -19.43 16.46 6.51
C LEU A 283 -20.55 17.06 5.64
N ILE A 284 -21.01 16.34 4.62
CA ILE A 284 -22.06 16.86 3.72
C ILE A 284 -23.45 16.80 4.40
N TYR A 285 -23.70 15.85 5.31
CA TYR A 285 -24.99 15.74 5.98
C TYR A 285 -25.23 16.76 7.11
N LEU A 286 -24.17 17.29 7.74
CA LEU A 286 -24.31 18.29 8.80
C LEU A 286 -24.54 19.71 8.26
N VAL A 287 -24.02 20.04 7.07
CA VAL A 287 -24.26 21.36 6.46
C VAL A 287 -25.69 21.46 5.92
N VAL A 288 -26.22 20.40 5.33
CA VAL A 288 -27.60 20.39 4.80
C VAL A 288 -28.65 20.47 5.91
N LEU A 289 -28.41 19.84 7.07
CA LEU A 289 -29.34 19.93 8.21
C LEU A 289 -29.38 21.34 8.81
N SER A 290 -28.24 22.03 8.89
CA SER A 290 -28.17 23.40 9.43
C SER A 290 -28.85 24.45 8.54
N CYS A 291 -28.80 24.27 7.21
CA CYS A 291 -29.49 25.13 6.26
C CYS A 291 -31.02 24.93 6.25
N LEU A 292 -31.51 23.70 6.49
CA LEU A 292 -32.94 23.42 6.55
C LEU A 292 -33.59 23.90 7.86
N THR A 293 -32.90 23.84 9.00
CA THR A 293 -33.41 24.41 10.26
C THR A 293 -33.40 25.94 10.27
N GLY A 294 -32.46 26.58 9.54
CA GLY A 294 -32.41 28.03 9.42
C GLY A 294 -33.55 28.62 8.58
N TYR A 295 -34.06 27.87 7.59
CA TYR A 295 -35.15 28.33 6.72
C TYR A 295 -36.54 28.19 7.35
N ILE A 296 -36.72 27.27 8.30
CA ILE A 296 -38.01 27.04 8.98
C ILE A 296 -38.22 28.01 10.15
N LEU A 297 -37.14 28.60 10.71
CA LEU A 297 -37.22 29.61 11.78
C LEU A 297 -37.28 31.07 11.27
N ALA A 298 -37.28 31.28 9.94
CA ALA A 298 -37.30 32.59 9.30
C ALA A 298 -38.57 32.87 8.46
N LEU A 299 -39.61 32.03 8.60
CA LEU A 299 -40.98 32.23 8.10
C LEU A 299 -41.95 32.32 9.28
#